data_AF-A0A1D5RAU2-F1
#
_entry.id   AF-A0A1D5RAU2-F1
#
_cell.length_a   1.000
_cell.length_b   1.000
_cell.length_c   1.000
_cell.angle_alpha   90.00
_cell.angle_beta   90.00
_cell.angle_gamma   90.00
#
_symmetry.space_group_name_H-M   'P 1'
#
loop_
_entity.id
_entity.type
_entity.pdbx_description
1 polymer ?
#
loop_
_entity_poly.entity_id
_entity_poly.type
_entity_poly.pdbx_seq_one_letter_code
_entity_poly.pdbx_strand_id
1 'polypeptide(L)'
;MPEGRNAGLDPTRWRKQQQPVRRTVSHVCPPPRRPLTVADIRPGMENERLGVVRDSMFQNPLIVKAELGKPRERSYSLPGINFNYGLYIRGLDGGVPEAIGRWNVFKQQPTCPHELTRNYIAMNRGAVKAGLVTAQENLLYRQLNDIRISDQDDRRLKKEPPPLPPNMTFGIRAR
;
A
#
# COMPACT_ATOMS: atom_id res chain seq x y z
N MET A 1 39.95 -11.87 -51.23
CA MET A 1 39.41 -13.02 -50.47
C MET A 1 40.46 -13.47 -49.46
N PRO A 2 40.16 -13.69 -48.17
CA PRO A 2 39.03 -13.23 -47.33
C PRO A 2 39.54 -12.36 -46.13
N GLU A 3 38.92 -11.23 -45.77
CA GLU A 3 37.73 -11.04 -44.90
C GLU A 3 37.78 -11.71 -43.52
N GLY A 4 38.35 -11.00 -42.53
CA GLY A 4 38.23 -11.30 -41.11
C GLY A 4 36.88 -10.81 -40.57
N ARG A 5 35.99 -11.77 -40.29
CA ARG A 5 34.65 -11.51 -39.77
C ARG A 5 34.69 -11.05 -38.31
N ASN A 6 34.18 -9.85 -38.07
CA ASN A 6 33.77 -9.38 -36.75
C ASN A 6 32.64 -10.26 -36.21
N ALA A 7 32.87 -10.95 -35.10
CA ALA A 7 31.82 -11.62 -34.35
C ALA A 7 31.10 -10.57 -33.48
N GLY A 8 29.92 -10.13 -33.94
CA GLY A 8 29.04 -9.25 -33.19
C GLY A 8 28.59 -9.91 -31.89
N LEU A 9 28.68 -9.14 -30.80
CA LEU A 9 28.03 -9.43 -29.53
C LEU A 9 26.51 -9.35 -29.73
N ASP A 10 25.82 -10.49 -29.63
CA ASP A 10 24.36 -10.54 -29.61
C ASP A 10 23.81 -9.90 -28.32
N PRO A 11 22.98 -8.83 -28.41
CA PRO A 11 22.44 -8.14 -27.23
C PRO A 11 21.13 -8.75 -26.70
N THR A 12 20.69 -9.90 -27.20
CA THR A 12 19.35 -10.47 -26.93
C THR A 12 19.27 -11.46 -25.77
N ARG A 13 20.25 -11.50 -24.87
CA ARG A 13 20.17 -12.34 -23.65
C ARG A 13 19.33 -11.66 -22.57
N TRP A 14 18.00 -11.66 -22.79
CA TRP A 14 17.00 -11.27 -21.79
C TRP A 14 17.25 -12.02 -20.48
N ARG A 15 17.78 -11.34 -19.46
CA ARG A 15 17.76 -11.86 -18.09
C ARG A 15 16.29 -11.97 -17.68
N LYS A 16 15.77 -13.19 -17.61
CA LYS A 16 14.52 -13.47 -16.89
C LYS A 16 14.70 -12.92 -15.48
N GLN A 17 14.04 -11.80 -15.18
CA GLN A 17 13.96 -11.29 -13.82
C GLN A 17 13.27 -12.39 -13.01
N GLN A 18 14.02 -13.04 -12.11
CA GLN A 18 13.45 -14.02 -11.21
C GLN A 18 12.40 -13.27 -10.38
N GLN A 19 11.15 -13.71 -10.47
CA GLN A 19 10.09 -13.16 -9.64
C GLN A 19 10.52 -13.27 -8.16
N PRO A 20 10.28 -12.25 -7.33
CA PRO A 20 10.61 -12.32 -5.92
C PRO A 20 9.83 -13.48 -5.30
N VAL A 21 10.53 -14.55 -4.94
CA VAL A 21 9.96 -15.71 -4.26
C VAL A 21 9.36 -15.22 -2.95
N ARG A 22 8.04 -15.13 -2.89
CA ARG A 22 7.31 -14.79 -1.66
C ARG A 22 7.47 -15.95 -0.70
N ARG A 23 8.44 -15.85 0.21
CA ARG A 23 8.62 -16.81 1.30
C ARG A 23 7.44 -16.66 2.26
N THR A 24 6.67 -17.73 2.45
CA THR A 24 5.61 -17.75 3.47
C THR A 24 6.21 -17.68 4.87
N VAL A 25 5.44 -17.25 5.86
CA VAL A 25 5.89 -17.09 7.26
C VAL A 25 6.50 -18.39 7.80
N SER A 26 6.01 -19.56 7.38
CA SER A 26 6.54 -20.88 7.72
C SER A 26 7.91 -21.20 7.12
N HIS A 27 8.33 -20.52 6.04
CA HIS A 27 9.68 -20.62 5.48
C HIS A 27 10.68 -19.69 6.18
N VAL A 28 10.19 -18.62 6.82
CA VAL A 28 11.01 -17.67 7.56
C VAL A 28 11.21 -18.15 9.00
N CYS A 29 10.16 -18.70 9.59
CA CYS A 29 10.16 -19.30 10.92
C CYS A 29 9.68 -20.75 10.81
N PRO A 30 10.60 -21.74 10.69
CA PRO A 30 10.22 -23.15 10.83
C PRO A 30 9.49 -23.40 12.16
N PRO A 31 8.67 -24.47 12.25
CA PRO A 31 7.94 -24.79 13.46
C PRO A 31 8.88 -24.89 14.68
N PRO A 32 8.38 -24.63 15.90
CA PRO A 32 9.18 -24.75 17.12
C PRO A 32 9.88 -26.10 17.15
N ARG A 33 11.18 -26.12 17.51
CA ARG A 33 11.92 -27.38 17.57
C ARG A 33 11.26 -28.28 18.63
N ARG A 34 11.44 -29.58 18.45
CA ARG A 34 11.09 -30.57 19.48
C ARG A 34 11.73 -30.15 20.82
N PRO A 35 11.05 -30.42 21.95
CA PRO A 35 11.58 -30.09 23.26
C PRO A 35 12.99 -30.67 23.44
N LEU A 36 13.84 -29.97 24.18
CA LEU A 36 15.18 -30.45 24.51
C LEU A 36 15.09 -31.84 25.16
N THR A 37 16.01 -32.73 24.80
CA THR A 37 16.13 -34.08 25.39
C THR A 37 17.41 -34.19 26.22
N VAL A 38 17.58 -35.27 26.98
CA VAL A 38 18.80 -35.49 27.78
C VAL A 38 20.08 -35.44 26.93
N ALA A 39 20.03 -35.88 25.67
CA ALA A 39 21.16 -35.87 24.76
C ALA A 39 21.60 -34.46 24.31
N ASP A 40 20.71 -33.47 24.41
CA ASP A 40 20.96 -32.10 23.95
C ASP A 40 21.60 -31.22 25.05
N ILE A 41 21.73 -31.74 26.28
CA ILE A 41 22.29 -31.01 27.42
C ILE A 41 23.80 -30.90 27.26
N ARG A 42 24.31 -29.67 27.35
CA ARG A 42 25.75 -29.40 27.39
C ARG A 42 26.23 -29.25 28.82
N PRO A 43 27.50 -29.57 29.11
CA PRO A 43 28.09 -29.34 30.42
C PRO A 43 27.89 -27.88 30.89
N GLY A 44 27.28 -27.70 32.05
CA GLY A 44 26.89 -26.40 32.63
C GLY A 44 25.42 -26.02 32.49
N MET A 45 24.62 -26.78 31.72
CA MET A 45 23.16 -26.64 31.63
C MET A 45 22.41 -27.54 32.63
N GLU A 46 23.09 -28.58 33.13
CA GLU A 46 22.59 -29.48 34.14
C GLU A 46 22.49 -28.79 35.51
N ASN A 47 21.48 -29.19 36.27
CA ASN A 47 21.37 -28.81 37.67
C ASN A 47 21.82 -30.00 38.51
N GLU A 48 22.51 -29.73 39.61
CA GLU A 48 22.77 -30.74 40.63
C GLU A 48 21.43 -31.12 41.26
N ARG A 49 21.00 -32.36 41.01
CA ARG A 49 19.66 -32.84 41.37
C ARG A 49 19.73 -34.24 41.93
N LEU A 50 18.90 -34.48 42.94
CA LEU A 50 18.68 -35.80 43.50
C LEU A 50 17.48 -36.45 42.79
N GLY A 51 17.66 -37.68 42.31
CA GLY A 51 16.61 -38.49 41.67
C GLY A 51 16.73 -38.66 40.16
N VAL A 52 15.75 -39.34 39.57
CA VAL A 52 15.74 -39.69 38.14
C VAL A 52 15.31 -38.50 37.28
N VAL A 53 16.20 -38.10 36.36
CA VAL A 53 15.96 -37.06 35.36
C VAL A 53 15.06 -37.59 34.25
N ARG A 54 13.95 -36.87 33.95
CA ARG A 54 12.98 -37.24 32.90
C ARG A 54 13.03 -36.24 31.73
N ASP A 55 12.76 -36.71 30.52
CA ASP A 55 12.73 -35.86 29.31
C ASP A 55 11.75 -34.69 29.41
N SER A 56 10.59 -34.90 30.04
CA SER A 56 9.58 -33.86 30.24
C SER A 56 10.08 -32.66 31.05
N MET A 57 11.14 -32.82 31.86
CA MET A 57 11.72 -31.73 32.64
C MET A 57 12.46 -30.72 31.76
N PHE A 58 12.90 -31.12 30.56
CA PHE A 58 13.60 -30.26 29.60
C PHE A 58 12.66 -29.54 28.64
N GLN A 59 11.38 -29.94 28.61
CA GLN A 59 10.35 -29.23 27.87
C GLN A 59 10.04 -27.86 28.49
N ASN A 60 10.22 -27.70 29.81
CA ASN A 60 10.10 -26.41 30.47
C ASN A 60 11.48 -25.72 30.53
N PRO A 61 11.70 -24.64 29.77
CA PRO A 61 13.00 -24.00 29.73
C PRO A 61 13.40 -23.35 31.06
N LEU A 62 12.45 -23.14 32.01
CA LEU A 62 12.73 -22.53 33.32
C LEU A 62 13.40 -23.51 34.29
N ILE A 63 13.23 -24.80 34.02
CA ILE A 63 13.80 -25.87 34.82
C ILE A 63 15.28 -26.06 34.45
N VAL A 64 15.69 -25.79 33.22
CA VAL A 64 17.08 -25.95 32.77
C VAL A 64 17.95 -24.79 33.27
N LYS A 65 19.16 -25.10 33.75
CA LYS A 65 20.10 -24.07 34.19
C LYS A 65 20.55 -23.25 32.99
N ALA A 66 20.59 -21.92 33.14
CA ALA A 66 21.15 -21.07 32.11
C ALA A 66 22.69 -21.13 32.15
N GLU A 67 23.32 -21.27 30.99
CA GLU A 67 24.78 -21.19 30.88
C GLU A 67 25.26 -19.77 31.27
N LEU A 68 26.27 -19.68 32.12
CA LEU A 68 26.81 -18.39 32.56
C LEU A 68 27.45 -17.66 31.37
N GLY A 69 27.11 -16.37 31.20
CA GLY A 69 27.67 -15.54 30.12
C GLY A 69 27.03 -15.76 28.74
N LYS A 70 26.06 -16.68 28.60
CA LYS A 70 25.30 -16.86 27.36
C LYS A 70 23.82 -16.55 27.56
N PRO A 71 23.13 -16.00 26.54
CA PRO A 71 21.70 -15.86 26.59
C PRO A 71 21.04 -17.24 26.64
N ARG A 72 19.92 -17.32 27.35
CA ARG A 72 19.17 -18.58 27.49
C ARG A 72 18.65 -19.04 26.13
N GLU A 73 19.00 -20.28 25.77
CA GLU A 73 18.52 -20.89 24.54
C GLU A 73 17.00 -21.05 24.59
N ARG A 74 16.31 -20.55 23.56
CA ARG A 74 14.90 -20.85 23.29
C ARG A 74 14.91 -21.79 22.10
N SER A 75 14.30 -22.96 22.21
CA SER A 75 14.30 -24.06 21.24
C SER A 75 13.60 -23.74 19.91
N TYR A 76 13.92 -22.61 19.30
CA TYR A 76 13.44 -22.19 17.99
C TYR A 76 14.56 -22.40 16.98
N SER A 77 14.19 -22.92 15.80
CA SER A 77 15.15 -22.98 14.71
C SER A 77 15.20 -21.61 14.06
N LEU A 78 16.27 -20.89 14.34
CA LEU A 78 16.52 -19.60 13.72
C LEU A 78 16.89 -19.78 12.24
N PRO A 79 16.51 -18.83 11.38
CA PRO A 79 17.03 -18.78 10.02
C PRO A 79 18.57 -18.66 10.05
N GLY A 80 19.25 -19.23 9.05
CA GLY A 80 20.71 -19.39 9.04
C GLY A 80 21.49 -18.07 9.12
N ILE A 81 22.82 -18.17 9.26
CA ILE A 81 23.74 -17.04 9.50
C ILE A 81 23.61 -15.89 8.47
N ASN A 82 23.19 -16.19 7.25
CA ASN A 82 23.02 -15.22 6.16
C ASN A 82 21.67 -14.48 6.20
N PHE A 83 20.85 -14.70 7.23
CA PHE A 83 19.57 -14.02 7.40
C PHE A 83 19.72 -12.74 8.22
N ASN A 84 19.32 -11.62 7.62
CA ASN A 84 19.23 -10.35 8.31
C ASN A 84 17.88 -10.23 9.00
N TYR A 85 17.91 -10.08 10.33
CA TYR A 85 16.71 -9.82 11.13
C TYR A 85 16.26 -8.37 10.98
N GLY A 86 14.95 -8.14 11.12
CA GLY A 86 14.34 -6.82 11.02
C GLY A 86 13.63 -6.59 9.67
N LEU A 87 12.85 -5.51 9.62
CA LEU A 87 12.15 -5.10 8.40
C LEU A 87 13.10 -4.33 7.48
N TYR A 88 13.41 -4.89 6.32
CA TYR A 88 14.18 -4.20 5.30
C TYR A 88 13.26 -3.30 4.46
N ILE A 89 13.29 -2.00 4.74
CA ILE A 89 12.59 -1.00 3.93
C ILE A 89 13.43 -0.77 2.67
N ARG A 90 13.04 -1.42 1.57
CA ARG A 90 13.62 -1.14 0.25
C ARG A 90 13.13 0.22 -0.22
N GLY A 91 14.05 1.14 -0.44
CA GLY A 91 13.78 2.34 -1.24
C GLY A 91 13.50 1.90 -2.68
N LEU A 92 12.23 1.64 -2.98
CA LEU A 92 11.77 1.41 -4.35
C LEU A 92 11.56 2.72 -5.09
N ASP A 93 11.42 3.79 -4.32
CA ASP A 93 11.37 5.14 -4.83
C ASP A 93 12.80 5.46 -5.30
N GLY A 94 12.99 5.87 -6.55
CA GLY A 94 14.27 6.22 -7.19
C GLY A 94 14.95 7.44 -6.57
N GLY A 95 14.70 7.69 -5.30
CA GLY A 95 15.30 8.68 -4.44
C GLY A 95 14.90 10.10 -4.82
N VAL A 96 15.76 11.02 -4.37
CA VAL A 96 15.68 12.44 -4.68
C VAL A 96 15.57 12.73 -6.18
N PRO A 97 16.32 12.08 -7.10
CA PRO A 97 16.21 12.42 -8.51
C PRO A 97 14.87 12.01 -9.12
N GLU A 98 14.25 10.91 -8.69
CA GLU A 98 12.89 10.58 -9.12
C GLU A 98 11.86 11.56 -8.54
N ALA A 99 12.02 11.99 -7.28
CA ALA A 99 11.12 12.97 -6.67
C ALA A 99 11.17 14.36 -7.34
N ILE A 100 12.37 14.83 -7.71
CA ILE A 100 12.57 16.14 -8.37
C ILE A 100 12.29 16.06 -9.87
N GLY A 101 12.75 14.98 -10.53
CA GLY A 101 12.71 14.85 -11.98
C GLY A 101 11.36 14.40 -12.54
N ARG A 102 10.45 13.90 -11.69
CA ARG A 102 9.16 13.34 -12.12
C ARG A 102 8.03 14.26 -11.69
N TRP A 103 7.63 15.16 -12.59
CA TRP A 103 6.46 16.03 -12.43
C TRP A 103 5.18 15.21 -12.65
N ASN A 104 4.85 14.31 -11.71
CA ASN A 104 3.56 13.65 -11.67
C ASN A 104 2.51 14.67 -11.20
N VAL A 105 2.12 15.59 -12.09
CA VAL A 105 0.87 16.33 -11.90
C VAL A 105 -0.20 15.28 -11.82
N PHE A 106 -0.94 15.27 -10.71
CA PHE A 106 -2.20 14.56 -10.66
C PHE A 106 -3.01 15.01 -11.87
N LYS A 107 -3.06 14.18 -12.91
CA LYS A 107 -3.95 14.42 -14.05
C LYS A 107 -5.32 14.29 -13.42
N GLN A 108 -5.97 15.43 -13.18
CA GLN A 108 -7.35 15.44 -12.75
C GLN A 108 -8.05 14.47 -13.69
N GLN A 109 -8.62 13.39 -13.13
CA GLN A 109 -9.57 12.60 -13.88
C GLN A 109 -10.51 13.61 -14.50
N PRO A 110 -10.72 13.61 -15.83
CA PRO A 110 -11.68 14.50 -16.43
C PRO A 110 -12.96 14.27 -15.65
N THR A 111 -13.35 15.27 -14.86
CA THR A 111 -14.59 15.24 -14.09
C THR A 111 -15.61 14.72 -15.07
N CYS A 112 -16.28 13.61 -14.72
CA CYS A 112 -17.37 13.04 -15.51
C CYS A 112 -18.15 14.22 -16.09
N PRO A 113 -18.38 14.33 -17.41
CA PRO A 113 -18.93 15.55 -18.00
C PRO A 113 -20.25 15.84 -17.30
N HIS A 114 -20.20 16.70 -16.29
CA HIS A 114 -21.36 17.06 -15.52
C HIS A 114 -22.13 17.92 -16.48
N GLU A 115 -23.35 17.52 -16.81
CA GLU A 115 -24.22 18.38 -17.58
C GLU A 115 -24.39 19.67 -16.79
N LEU A 116 -23.71 20.73 -17.24
CA LEU A 116 -23.75 22.03 -16.59
C LEU A 116 -25.21 22.44 -16.37
N THR A 117 -25.53 22.93 -15.17
CA THR A 117 -26.89 23.30 -14.80
C THR A 117 -27.44 24.35 -15.77
N ARG A 118 -28.65 24.13 -16.30
CA ARG A 118 -29.30 25.09 -17.21
C ARG A 118 -29.65 26.40 -16.51
N ASN A 119 -29.39 27.53 -17.16
CA ASN A 119 -29.73 28.86 -16.65
C ASN A 119 -31.12 29.30 -17.13
N TYR A 120 -32.16 28.84 -16.42
CA TYR A 120 -33.55 29.20 -16.75
C TYR A 120 -33.84 30.70 -16.68
N ILE A 121 -33.13 31.44 -15.82
CA ILE A 121 -33.34 32.90 -15.66
C ILE A 121 -32.86 33.62 -16.92
N ALA A 122 -31.67 33.30 -17.42
CA ALA A 122 -31.13 33.88 -18.64
C ALA A 122 -31.98 33.51 -19.86
N MET A 123 -32.39 32.24 -19.98
CA MET A 123 -33.27 31.78 -21.06
C MET A 123 -34.61 32.52 -21.06
N ASN A 124 -35.29 32.59 -19.91
CA ASN A 124 -36.59 33.27 -19.82
C ASN A 124 -36.47 34.76 -20.11
N ARG A 125 -35.38 35.41 -19.64
CA ARG A 125 -35.11 36.82 -19.95
C ARG A 125 -34.88 37.04 -21.45
N GLY A 126 -34.21 36.10 -22.13
CA GLY A 126 -34.02 36.11 -23.58
C GLY A 126 -35.32 35.92 -24.36
N ALA A 127 -36.17 34.99 -23.91
CA ALA A 127 -37.48 34.74 -24.51
C ALA A 127 -38.38 35.99 -24.44
N VAL A 128 -38.44 36.64 -23.27
CA VAL A 128 -39.20 37.89 -23.10
C VAL A 128 -38.64 39.00 -23.98
N LYS A 129 -37.32 39.11 -24.11
CA LYS A 129 -36.68 40.07 -25.03
C LYS A 129 -37.01 39.79 -26.50
N ALA A 130 -37.21 38.53 -26.87
CA ALA A 130 -37.63 38.11 -28.21
C ALA A 130 -39.15 38.25 -28.44
N GLY A 131 -39.91 38.71 -27.43
CA GLY A 131 -41.36 38.87 -27.52
C GLY A 131 -42.14 37.57 -27.30
N LEU A 132 -41.50 36.50 -26.84
CA LEU A 132 -42.13 35.21 -26.55
C LEU A 132 -42.69 35.22 -25.13
N VAL A 133 -44.01 35.26 -25.00
CA VAL A 133 -44.71 35.40 -23.71
C VAL A 133 -45.51 34.15 -23.37
N THR A 134 -45.81 33.32 -24.36
CA THR A 134 -46.59 32.09 -24.17
C THR A 134 -45.74 30.98 -23.56
N ALA A 135 -46.36 30.09 -22.78
CA ALA A 135 -45.67 28.96 -22.16
C ALA A 135 -45.05 28.00 -23.20
N GLN A 136 -45.76 27.73 -24.30
CA GLN A 136 -45.29 26.87 -25.39
C GLN A 136 -44.09 27.47 -26.12
N GLU A 137 -44.13 28.78 -26.38
CA GLU A 137 -43.02 29.52 -27.01
C GLU A 137 -41.78 29.50 -26.11
N ASN A 138 -41.94 29.69 -24.80
CA ASN A 138 -40.85 29.61 -23.84
C ASN A 138 -40.23 28.21 -23.79
N LEU A 139 -41.03 27.14 -23.91
CA LEU A 139 -40.52 25.77 -23.97
C LEU A 139 -39.65 25.56 -25.24
N LEU A 140 -40.14 26.00 -26.39
CA LEU A 140 -39.41 25.95 -27.67
C LEU A 140 -38.14 26.80 -27.62
N TYR A 141 -38.21 27.98 -27.02
CA TYR A 141 -37.05 28.87 -26.87
C TYR A 141 -35.96 28.23 -26.02
N ARG A 142 -36.31 27.52 -24.94
CA ARG A 142 -35.35 26.78 -24.09
C ARG A 142 -34.71 25.59 -24.80
N GLN A 143 -35.43 24.95 -25.72
CA GLN A 143 -34.89 23.85 -26.53
C GLN A 143 -33.90 24.37 -27.58
N LEU A 144 -34.19 25.51 -28.20
CA LEU A 144 -33.35 26.12 -29.23
C LEU A 144 -32.15 26.89 -28.65
N ASN A 145 -32.29 27.47 -27.46
CA ASN A 145 -31.26 28.31 -26.83
C ASN A 145 -30.80 27.71 -25.49
N ASP A 146 -29.93 26.71 -25.54
CA ASP A 146 -29.38 26.04 -24.36
C ASP A 146 -28.25 26.85 -23.69
N ILE A 147 -28.59 27.75 -22.76
CA ILE A 147 -27.65 28.53 -21.96
C ILE A 147 -27.35 27.80 -20.64
N ARG A 148 -26.10 27.37 -20.43
CA ARG A 148 -25.66 26.65 -19.22
C ARG A 148 -24.82 27.53 -18.29
N ILE A 149 -24.92 27.31 -16.98
CA ILE A 149 -24.11 28.00 -15.96
C ILE A 149 -22.71 27.41 -15.96
N SER A 150 -21.68 28.25 -15.89
CA SER A 150 -20.30 27.77 -15.79
C SER A 150 -20.05 27.10 -14.43
N ASP A 151 -19.19 26.10 -14.37
CA ASP A 151 -18.77 25.45 -13.10
C ASP A 151 -18.23 26.46 -12.07
N GLN A 152 -17.65 27.57 -12.52
CA GLN A 152 -17.13 28.62 -11.63
C GLN A 152 -18.26 29.40 -10.94
N ASP A 153 -19.38 29.61 -11.63
CA ASP A 153 -20.54 30.33 -11.10
C ASP A 153 -21.45 29.41 -10.27
N ASP A 154 -21.58 28.13 -10.66
CA ASP A 154 -22.41 27.16 -9.93
C ASP A 154 -21.84 26.87 -8.52
N ARG A 155 -20.50 26.89 -8.38
CA ARG A 155 -19.80 26.84 -7.09
C ARG A 155 -20.17 27.97 -6.13
N ARG A 156 -20.58 29.14 -6.64
CA ARG A 156 -21.02 30.27 -5.81
C ARG A 156 -22.45 30.07 -5.28
N LEU A 157 -23.28 29.34 -6.02
CA LEU A 157 -24.68 29.04 -5.69
C LEU A 157 -24.80 27.83 -4.75
N LYS A 158 -23.94 26.81 -4.91
CA LYS A 158 -23.88 25.64 -4.01
C LYS A 158 -23.03 25.96 -2.77
N LYS A 159 -23.53 26.87 -1.93
CA LYS A 159 -22.89 27.28 -0.67
C LYS A 159 -23.30 26.42 0.53
N GLU A 160 -24.03 25.33 0.30
CA GLU A 160 -24.30 24.35 1.35
C GLU A 160 -23.14 23.36 1.42
N PRO A 161 -22.44 23.27 2.56
CA PRO A 161 -21.48 22.21 2.75
C PRO A 161 -22.19 20.85 2.66
N PRO A 162 -21.53 19.81 2.12
CA PRO A 162 -22.13 18.48 2.10
C PRO A 162 -22.56 18.09 3.52
N PRO A 163 -23.71 17.41 3.70
CA PRO A 163 -24.18 17.04 5.03
C PRO A 163 -23.17 16.13 5.70
N LEU A 164 -22.59 16.58 6.81
CA LEU A 164 -21.64 15.82 7.61
C LEU A 164 -22.37 15.15 8.76
N PRO A 165 -22.10 13.86 9.05
CA PRO A 165 -22.76 13.17 10.14
C PRO A 165 -22.33 13.77 11.49
N PRO A 166 -23.22 13.81 12.51
CA PRO A 166 -22.94 14.49 13.79
C PRO A 166 -21.74 13.93 14.57
N ASN A 167 -21.34 12.70 14.27
CA ASN A 167 -20.24 11.98 14.92
C ASN A 167 -18.92 12.02 14.14
N MET A 168 -18.78 12.91 13.15
CA MET A 168 -17.55 13.00 12.36
C MET A 168 -16.45 13.76 13.12
N THR A 169 -15.34 13.08 13.42
CA THR A 169 -14.12 13.72 13.96
C THR A 169 -13.22 14.16 12.81
N PHE A 170 -12.90 15.45 12.74
CA PHE A 170 -11.91 15.98 11.80
C PHE A 170 -10.49 15.85 12.37
N GLY A 171 -9.51 15.66 11.50
CA GLY A 171 -8.09 15.63 11.86
C GLY A 171 -7.41 14.28 11.60
N ILE A 172 -6.08 14.29 11.63
CA ILE A 172 -5.25 13.09 11.43
C ILE A 172 -5.34 12.24 12.69
N ARG A 173 -5.78 11.00 12.55
CA ARG A 173 -5.86 10.04 13.66
C ARG A 173 -4.45 9.68 14.12
N ALA A 174 -4.08 10.08 15.34
CA ALA A 174 -2.86 9.60 15.97
C ALA A 174 -2.97 8.08 16.17
N ARG A 175 -1.91 7.35 15.81
CA ARG A 175 -1.78 5.90 16.01
C ARG A 175 -1.22 5.61 17.39
#